data_AF-A0A553GSU0-F1
#
_entry.id   AF-A0A553GSU0-F1
#
_cell.length_a   1.000
_cell.length_b   1.000
_cell.length_c   1.000
_cell.angle_alpha   90.00
_cell.angle_beta   90.00
_cell.angle_gamma   90.00
#
_symmetry.space_group_name_H-M   'P 1'
#
loop_
_entity.id
_entity.type
_entity.pdbx_description
1 polymer ?
#
loop_
_entity_poly.entity_id
_entity_poly.type
_entity_poly.pdbx_seq_one_letter_code
_entity_poly.pdbx_strand_id
1 'polypeptide(L)'
;MAKTVFISSTYRDLIPHRDVIWKVLQNFDVKITGMEAFGARRSNPLDTCFDEVKSSDIYIGIISMCYGSIDDLTGKSYTQLEYEKAKELGLEILIYLIDESQGVIKTGNIDFGDKSLRLNSFKNILKKNHTVDFFNNETDLGSKINNRLEKLLPTPGQLLTRPKSIEAKVNRIKLDNESWIIFIGYYNGRPFEVWSGMADDMDGILLPKSVDKGLLTQRDYNGVTDYDFTFQNQRGYKTTIEGISHMFDFQINTYDKVVSNLLRSDVHLSVITSTIQNLTIENKKHRSWNEKLIEILEK
;
A
#
# COMPACT_ATOMS: atom_id res chain seq x y z
N MET A 1 -1.92 -3.30 6.99
CA MET A 1 -1.31 -2.51 8.08
C MET A 1 -0.71 -1.29 7.44
N ALA A 2 -0.93 -0.12 8.02
CA ALA A 2 -0.28 1.12 7.59
C ALA A 2 1.23 0.91 7.56
N LYS A 3 1.88 1.34 6.48
CA LYS A 3 3.35 1.23 6.37
C LYS A 3 4.01 2.13 7.42
N THR A 4 5.16 1.72 7.93
CA THR A 4 5.97 2.53 8.83
C THR A 4 7.10 3.21 8.04
N VAL A 5 7.21 4.53 8.19
CA VAL A 5 8.21 5.37 7.52
C VAL A 5 9.24 5.84 8.54
N PHE A 6 10.52 5.60 8.29
CA PHE A 6 11.64 6.08 9.09
C PHE A 6 12.32 7.29 8.43
N ILE A 7 12.40 8.41 9.14
CA ILE A 7 13.04 9.65 8.67
C ILE A 7 14.46 9.74 9.25
N SER A 8 15.47 9.50 8.41
CA SER A 8 16.88 9.59 8.75
C SER A 8 17.52 10.86 8.19
N SER A 9 18.19 11.61 9.06
CA SER A 9 19.00 12.78 8.69
C SER A 9 19.89 13.20 9.87
N THR A 10 20.80 14.15 9.65
CA THR A 10 21.30 14.96 10.76
C THR A 10 20.15 15.82 11.32
N TYR A 11 20.20 16.14 12.62
CA TYR A 11 19.07 16.79 13.28
C TYR A 11 19.17 18.32 13.25
N ARG A 12 20.20 18.89 13.89
CA ARG A 12 20.29 20.33 14.22
C ARG A 12 20.22 21.25 12.98
N ASP A 13 20.85 20.84 11.90
CA ASP A 13 20.92 21.61 10.65
C ASP A 13 19.66 21.49 9.79
N LEU A 14 18.85 20.45 10.00
CA LEU A 14 17.71 20.09 9.16
C LEU A 14 16.36 20.15 9.89
N ILE A 15 16.27 20.75 11.08
CA ILE A 15 14.99 20.91 11.81
C ILE A 15 13.86 21.41 10.90
N PRO A 16 14.01 22.51 10.13
CA PRO A 16 12.93 23.00 9.27
C PRO A 16 12.54 22.01 8.16
N HIS A 17 13.51 21.24 7.67
CA HIS A 17 13.29 20.23 6.64
C HIS A 17 12.50 19.04 7.21
N ARG A 18 12.89 18.57 8.40
CA ARG A 18 12.19 17.50 9.12
C ARG A 18 10.75 17.89 9.47
N ASP A 19 10.51 19.13 9.88
CA ASP A 19 9.16 19.65 10.14
C ASP A 19 8.24 19.57 8.91
N VAL A 20 8.76 19.91 7.73
CA VAL A 20 8.00 19.81 6.48
C VAL A 20 7.73 18.35 6.11
N ILE A 21 8.72 17.47 6.25
CA ILE A 21 8.55 16.04 5.98
C ILE A 21 7.48 15.44 6.88
N TRP A 22 7.50 15.79 8.17
CA TRP A 22 6.51 15.31 9.14
C TRP A 22 5.10 15.73 8.74
N LYS A 23 4.91 16.99 8.34
CA LYS A 23 3.62 17.51 7.84
C LYS A 23 3.17 16.81 6.56
N VAL A 24 4.08 16.55 5.63
CA VAL A 24 3.75 15.83 4.39
C VAL A 24 3.30 14.40 4.69
N LEU A 25 4.01 13.70 5.57
CA LEU A 25 3.69 12.31 5.92
C LEU A 25 2.34 12.16 6.64
N GLN A 26 1.87 13.20 7.34
CA GLN A 26 0.53 13.21 7.95
C GLN A 26 -0.61 13.10 6.94
N ASN A 27 -0.37 13.38 5.66
CA ASN A 27 -1.37 13.24 4.59
C ASN A 27 -1.54 11.79 4.11
N PHE A 28 -0.72 10.86 4.59
CA PHE A 28 -0.71 9.45 4.18
C PHE A 28 -1.07 8.55 5.37
N ASP A 29 -1.69 7.39 5.10
CA ASP A 29 -1.95 6.37 6.14
C ASP A 29 -0.66 5.59 6.46
N VAL A 30 0.25 6.26 7.16
CA VAL A 30 1.54 5.72 7.57
C VAL A 30 1.83 6.00 9.03
N LYS A 31 2.52 5.08 9.68
CA LYS A 31 3.15 5.34 10.97
C LYS A 31 4.48 6.05 10.73
N ILE A 32 4.66 7.21 11.35
CA ILE A 32 5.90 8.00 11.21
C ILE A 32 6.83 7.70 12.38
N THR A 33 8.09 7.40 12.08
CA THR A 33 9.17 7.20 13.06
C THR A 33 10.37 8.06 12.71
N GLY A 34 11.02 8.60 13.73
CA GLY A 34 12.12 9.56 13.60
C GLY A 34 12.53 10.06 14.97
N MET A 35 13.60 10.86 15.04
CA MET A 35 14.18 11.33 16.31
C MET A 35 13.16 12.05 17.21
N GLU A 36 12.13 12.65 16.62
CA GLU A 36 11.02 13.35 17.28
C GLU A 36 10.12 12.40 18.09
N ALA A 37 10.04 11.13 17.72
CA ALA A 37 9.19 10.12 18.34
C ALA A 37 9.90 9.30 19.45
N PHE A 38 11.20 9.50 19.65
CA PHE A 38 12.00 8.60 20.50
C PHE A 38 11.73 8.77 22.00
N GLY A 39 11.35 9.95 22.48
CA GLY A 39 11.06 10.21 23.90
C GLY A 39 12.24 9.89 24.85
N ALA A 40 11.97 9.82 26.16
CA ALA A 40 12.99 9.41 27.14
C ALA A 40 13.05 7.87 27.25
N ARG A 41 14.23 7.27 27.04
CA ARG A 41 14.43 5.80 27.06
C ARG A 41 15.70 5.39 27.81
N ARG A 42 15.76 4.09 28.17
CA ARG A 42 16.91 3.46 28.85
C ARG A 42 18.02 2.98 27.89
N SER A 43 17.70 2.74 26.61
CA SER A 43 18.63 2.26 25.58
C SER A 43 19.54 3.37 25.06
N ASN A 44 20.72 2.98 24.54
CA ASN A 44 21.60 3.92 23.84
C ASN A 44 20.89 4.45 22.56
N PRO A 45 21.06 5.73 22.19
CA PRO A 45 20.54 6.29 20.95
C PRO A 45 20.74 5.42 19.69
N LEU A 46 21.89 4.75 19.53
CA LEU A 46 22.18 3.97 18.31
C LEU A 46 21.33 2.69 18.21
N ASP A 47 21.21 1.93 19.31
CA ASP A 47 20.39 0.71 19.36
C ASP A 47 18.92 1.03 19.09
N THR A 48 18.47 2.17 19.62
CA THR A 48 17.11 2.67 19.41
C THR A 48 16.85 2.97 17.94
N CYS A 49 17.78 3.65 17.25
CA CYS A 49 17.65 3.90 15.81
C CYS A 49 17.57 2.61 15.00
N PHE A 50 18.37 1.59 15.33
CA PHE A 50 18.31 0.31 14.61
C PHE A 50 17.01 -0.44 14.82
N ASP A 51 16.45 -0.43 16.02
CA ASP A 51 15.17 -1.08 16.27
C ASP A 51 14.02 -0.40 15.53
N GLU A 52 14.04 0.93 15.44
CA GLU A 52 13.05 1.70 14.68
C GLU A 52 13.19 1.43 13.17
N VAL A 53 14.42 1.40 12.62
CA VAL A 53 14.68 1.00 11.23
C VAL A 53 14.20 -0.43 10.95
N LYS A 54 14.45 -1.38 11.87
CA LYS A 54 13.96 -2.77 11.73
C LYS A 54 12.45 -2.88 11.68
N SER A 55 11.74 -1.96 12.34
CA SER A 55 10.27 -1.93 12.38
C SER A 55 9.64 -1.12 11.24
N SER A 56 10.44 -0.66 10.28
CA SER A 56 10.02 0.23 9.21
C SER A 56 9.93 -0.47 7.85
N ASP A 57 9.02 0.02 7.00
CA ASP A 57 8.84 -0.44 5.62
C ASP A 57 9.55 0.46 4.60
N ILE A 58 9.62 1.76 4.91
CA ILE A 58 10.18 2.80 4.04
C ILE A 58 11.22 3.60 4.82
N TYR A 59 12.39 3.77 4.24
CA TYR A 59 13.45 4.63 4.74
C TYR A 59 13.55 5.90 3.89
N ILE A 60 13.48 7.07 4.52
CA ILE A 60 13.71 8.36 3.89
C ILE A 60 15.01 8.95 4.44
N GLY A 61 16.04 9.03 3.61
CA GLY A 61 17.34 9.62 3.96
C GLY A 61 17.51 11.02 3.40
N ILE A 62 17.68 12.02 4.27
CA ILE A 62 17.90 13.42 3.92
C ILE A 62 19.34 13.82 4.25
N ILE A 63 20.14 14.09 3.24
CA ILE A 63 21.57 14.39 3.40
C ILE A 63 21.90 15.79 2.90
N SER A 64 22.36 16.65 3.81
CA SER A 64 22.81 18.00 3.50
C SER A 64 24.33 18.11 3.59
N MET A 65 24.87 19.14 4.25
CA MET A 65 26.30 19.43 4.37
C MET A 65 26.92 19.03 5.71
N CYS A 66 26.18 18.30 6.56
CA CYS A 66 26.68 17.74 7.81
C CYS A 66 26.81 16.21 7.70
N TYR A 67 27.92 15.65 8.17
CA TYR A 67 28.09 14.20 8.36
C TYR A 67 27.42 13.73 9.66
N GLY A 68 27.39 14.61 10.67
CA GLY A 68 26.69 14.36 11.94
C GLY A 68 27.56 13.75 13.03
N SER A 69 26.89 13.07 13.98
CA SER A 69 27.53 12.32 15.06
C SER A 69 28.14 11.03 14.51
N ILE A 70 29.36 10.73 14.94
CA ILE A 70 30.11 9.54 14.54
C ILE A 70 30.02 8.53 15.69
N ASP A 71 29.77 7.27 15.37
CA ASP A 71 29.89 6.18 16.31
C ASP A 71 31.37 5.78 16.47
N ASP A 72 31.84 5.73 17.71
CA ASP A 72 33.26 5.52 18.04
C ASP A 72 33.76 4.12 17.63
N LEU A 73 32.86 3.13 17.59
CA LEU A 73 33.21 1.73 17.25
C LEU A 73 33.39 1.53 15.75
N THR A 74 32.48 2.09 14.94
CA THR A 74 32.45 1.89 13.49
C THR A 74 33.15 3.00 12.70
N GLY A 75 33.32 4.18 13.30
CA GLY A 75 33.84 5.37 12.63
C GLY A 75 32.89 5.95 11.56
N LYS A 76 31.62 5.52 11.54
CA LYS A 76 30.60 5.99 10.60
C LYS A 76 29.60 6.90 11.30
N SER A 77 28.94 7.77 10.53
CA SER A 77 27.84 8.55 11.10
C SER A 77 26.62 7.70 11.39
N TYR A 78 25.82 8.13 12.37
CA TYR A 78 24.56 7.45 12.72
C TYR A 78 23.63 7.33 11.50
N THR A 79 23.48 8.41 10.74
CA THR A 79 22.70 8.43 9.48
C THR A 79 23.24 7.44 8.45
N GLN A 80 24.56 7.26 8.34
CA GLN A 80 25.13 6.24 7.46
C GLN A 80 24.83 4.83 7.94
N LEU A 81 24.93 4.58 9.25
CA LEU A 81 24.62 3.28 9.85
C LEU A 81 23.13 2.92 9.68
N GLU A 82 22.23 3.87 9.87
CA GLU A 82 20.78 3.72 9.63
C GLU A 82 20.51 3.33 8.17
N TYR A 83 21.12 4.03 7.21
CA TYR A 83 21.03 3.69 5.78
C TYR A 83 21.54 2.27 5.48
N GLU A 84 22.71 1.93 5.99
CA GLU A 84 23.31 0.60 5.77
C GLU A 84 22.39 -0.50 6.32
N LYS A 85 21.76 -0.26 7.48
CA LYS A 85 20.80 -1.19 8.07
C LYS A 85 19.51 -1.31 7.26
N ALA A 86 18.94 -0.18 6.80
CA ALA A 86 17.76 -0.18 5.94
C ALA A 86 18.03 -0.95 4.63
N LYS A 87 19.23 -0.81 4.06
CA LYS A 87 19.66 -1.54 2.86
C LYS A 87 19.81 -3.04 3.11
N GLU A 88 20.41 -3.43 4.24
CA GLU A 88 20.56 -4.83 4.64
C GLU A 88 19.20 -5.53 4.75
N LEU A 89 18.21 -4.83 5.30
CA LEU A 89 16.85 -5.34 5.52
C LEU A 89 15.94 -5.26 4.28
N GLY A 90 16.41 -4.66 3.18
CA GLY A 90 15.65 -4.57 1.93
C GLY A 90 14.44 -3.64 1.99
N LEU A 91 14.50 -2.58 2.81
CA LEU A 91 13.44 -1.56 2.85
C LEU A 91 13.34 -0.82 1.51
N GLU A 92 12.18 -0.20 1.26
CA GLU A 92 12.06 0.80 0.20
C GLU A 92 12.86 2.05 0.62
N ILE A 93 13.87 2.43 -0.17
CA ILE A 93 14.81 3.51 0.19
C ILE A 93 14.60 4.71 -0.72
N LEU A 94 14.28 5.85 -0.12
CA LEU A 94 14.18 7.16 -0.77
C LEU A 94 15.30 8.07 -0.28
N ILE A 95 16.14 8.56 -1.18
CA ILE A 95 17.30 9.39 -0.84
C ILE A 95 17.18 10.77 -1.48
N TYR A 96 17.29 11.79 -0.62
CA TYR A 96 17.25 13.20 -1.00
C TYR A 96 18.56 13.87 -0.59
N LEU A 97 19.25 14.49 -1.54
CA LEU A 97 20.50 15.21 -1.32
C LEU A 97 20.31 16.72 -1.52
N ILE A 98 20.90 17.55 -0.67
CA ILE A 98 20.91 19.00 -0.96
C ILE A 98 21.61 19.26 -2.30
N ASP A 99 21.06 20.12 -3.15
CA ASP A 99 21.74 20.64 -4.33
C ASP A 99 22.84 21.60 -3.86
N GLU A 100 24.10 21.25 -4.07
CA GLU A 100 25.23 22.05 -3.59
C GLU A 100 25.44 23.34 -4.41
N SER A 101 24.80 23.46 -5.57
CA SER A 101 24.88 24.65 -6.44
C SER A 101 23.75 25.65 -6.22
N GLN A 102 22.55 25.17 -5.88
CA GLN A 102 21.35 25.99 -5.71
C GLN A 102 20.76 25.97 -4.29
N GLY A 103 21.24 25.07 -3.44
CA GLY A 103 20.68 24.84 -2.10
C GLY A 103 20.97 25.97 -1.11
N VAL A 104 19.98 26.29 -0.28
CA VAL A 104 20.08 27.33 0.75
C VAL A 104 20.63 26.72 2.03
N ILE A 105 21.94 26.87 2.26
CA ILE A 105 22.64 26.31 3.43
C ILE A 105 23.23 27.44 4.26
N LYS A 106 23.00 27.40 5.58
CA LYS A 106 23.68 28.30 6.52
C LYS A 106 25.12 27.84 6.71
N THR A 107 26.08 28.77 6.76
CA THR A 107 27.50 28.45 6.96
C THR A 107 27.77 27.64 8.23
N GLY A 108 27.01 27.89 9.31
CA GLY A 108 27.08 27.11 10.55
C GLY A 108 26.57 25.66 10.46
N ASN A 109 25.98 25.28 9.32
CA ASN A 109 25.41 23.95 9.05
C ASN A 109 26.25 23.18 8.03
N ILE A 110 27.57 23.40 8.04
CA ILE A 110 28.52 22.73 7.15
C ILE A 110 29.61 22.10 8.02
N ASP A 111 29.79 20.78 7.89
CA ASP A 111 30.94 20.10 8.47
C ASP A 111 32.17 20.32 7.59
N PHE A 112 33.34 20.52 8.20
CA PHE A 112 34.63 20.70 7.52
C PHE A 112 35.63 19.60 7.91
N GLY A 113 36.75 19.53 7.18
CA GLY A 113 37.85 18.59 7.47
C GLY A 113 37.47 17.14 7.21
N ASP A 114 37.87 16.23 8.11
CA ASP A 114 37.63 14.78 7.97
C ASP A 114 36.15 14.43 7.76
N LYS A 115 35.24 15.14 8.45
CA LYS A 115 33.80 14.92 8.31
C LYS A 115 33.28 15.23 6.90
N SER A 116 33.78 16.29 6.25
CA SER A 116 33.33 16.63 4.89
C SER A 116 33.81 15.59 3.87
N LEU A 117 35.01 15.04 4.05
CA LEU A 117 35.53 13.95 3.22
C LEU A 117 34.70 12.66 3.37
N ARG A 118 34.32 12.31 4.61
CA ARG A 118 33.43 11.17 4.89
C ARG A 118 32.03 11.38 4.33
N LEU A 119 31.48 12.59 4.47
CA LEU A 119 30.19 12.95 3.89
C LEU A 119 30.20 12.81 2.37
N ASN A 120 31.23 13.31 1.70
CA ASN A 120 31.36 13.19 0.24
C ASN A 120 31.46 11.73 -0.20
N SER A 121 32.21 10.92 0.55
CA SER A 121 32.29 9.48 0.32
C SER A 121 30.92 8.82 0.48
N PHE A 122 30.15 9.19 1.51
CA PHE A 122 28.81 8.67 1.72
C PHE A 122 27.82 9.11 0.63
N LYS A 123 27.81 10.39 0.23
CA LYS A 123 27.00 10.89 -0.89
C LYS A 123 27.29 10.12 -2.19
N ASN A 124 28.55 9.79 -2.45
CA ASN A 124 28.94 8.99 -3.62
C ASN A 124 28.41 7.55 -3.55
N ILE A 125 28.45 6.92 -2.37
CA ILE A 125 27.84 5.60 -2.15
C ILE A 125 26.33 5.65 -2.43
N LEU A 126 25.65 6.69 -1.95
CA LEU A 126 24.21 6.87 -2.19
C LEU A 126 23.89 7.05 -3.68
N LYS A 127 24.59 7.95 -4.36
CA LYS A 127 24.43 8.21 -5.82
C LYS A 127 24.73 6.97 -6.67
N LYS A 128 25.67 6.11 -6.23
CA LYS A 128 26.00 4.87 -6.94
C LYS A 128 24.92 3.80 -6.80
N ASN A 129 24.29 3.72 -5.62
CA ASN A 129 23.34 2.66 -5.30
C ASN A 129 21.89 3.01 -5.64
N HIS A 130 21.56 4.30 -5.75
CA HIS A 130 20.19 4.80 -5.82
C HIS A 130 20.06 5.91 -6.85
N THR A 131 18.89 5.98 -7.50
CA THR A 131 18.45 7.20 -8.20
C THR A 131 18.03 8.21 -7.15
N VAL A 132 18.94 9.11 -6.78
CA VAL A 132 18.69 10.16 -5.79
C VAL A 132 17.90 11.31 -6.40
N ASP A 133 17.12 12.01 -5.58
CA ASP A 133 16.56 13.32 -5.93
C ASP A 133 17.32 14.42 -5.16
N PHE A 134 17.40 15.61 -5.74
CA PHE A 134 18.06 16.75 -5.12
C PHE A 134 17.04 17.68 -4.48
N PHE A 135 17.38 18.50 -3.50
CA PHE A 135 16.48 19.55 -3.01
C PHE A 135 17.23 20.85 -2.74
N ASN A 136 16.53 21.98 -2.89
CA ASN A 136 17.13 23.31 -2.69
C ASN A 136 16.82 23.92 -1.32
N ASN A 137 15.65 23.61 -0.77
CA ASN A 137 15.15 24.10 0.52
C ASN A 137 14.04 23.18 1.03
N GLU A 138 13.50 23.49 2.20
CA GLU A 138 12.46 22.73 2.88
C GLU A 138 11.15 22.60 2.07
N THR A 139 10.76 23.64 1.32
CA THR A 139 9.51 23.61 0.52
C THR A 139 9.66 22.66 -0.67
N ASP A 140 10.76 22.79 -1.41
CA ASP A 140 11.09 21.92 -2.53
C ASP A 140 11.20 20.45 -2.10
N LEU A 141 11.87 20.19 -0.97
CA LEU A 141 11.97 18.86 -0.40
C LEU A 141 10.59 18.26 -0.06
N GLY A 142 9.72 19.05 0.57
CA GLY A 142 8.34 18.64 0.88
C GLY A 142 7.55 18.24 -0.36
N SER A 143 7.59 19.07 -1.41
CA SER A 143 6.91 18.79 -2.68
C SER A 143 7.43 17.51 -3.35
N LYS A 144 8.74 17.29 -3.36
CA LYS A 144 9.36 16.11 -3.96
C LYS A 144 9.01 14.82 -3.22
N ILE A 145 9.00 14.86 -1.88
CA ILE A 145 8.58 13.72 -1.06
C ILE A 145 7.10 13.44 -1.27
N ASN A 146 6.23 14.47 -1.25
CA ASN A 146 4.79 14.29 -1.49
C ASN A 146 4.53 13.58 -2.83
N ASN A 147 5.12 14.08 -3.91
CA ASN A 147 4.95 13.52 -5.25
C ASN A 147 5.46 12.08 -5.37
N ARG A 148 6.52 11.72 -4.62
CA ARG A 148 7.03 10.34 -4.60
C ARG A 148 6.11 9.43 -3.80
N LEU A 149 5.61 9.89 -2.65
CA LEU A 149 4.74 9.12 -1.80
C LEU A 149 3.35 8.91 -2.42
N GLU A 150 2.77 9.88 -3.13
CA GLU A 150 1.53 9.71 -3.89
C GLU A 150 1.59 8.56 -4.91
N LYS A 151 2.78 8.27 -5.44
CA LYS A 151 3.00 7.17 -6.39
C LYS A 151 3.31 5.85 -5.69
N LEU A 152 3.89 5.91 -4.49
CA LEU A 152 4.42 4.76 -3.76
C LEU A 152 3.41 4.19 -2.75
N LEU A 153 2.58 5.05 -2.20
CA LEU A 153 1.54 4.75 -1.23
C LEU A 153 0.18 4.94 -1.88
N PRO A 154 -0.77 4.03 -1.65
CA PRO A 154 -2.15 4.27 -2.05
C PRO A 154 -2.66 5.52 -1.31
N THR A 155 -3.18 6.50 -2.06
CA THR A 155 -3.79 7.70 -1.46
C THR A 155 -5.00 7.28 -0.61
N PRO A 156 -5.09 7.70 0.66
CA PRO A 156 -6.27 7.42 1.48
C PRO A 156 -7.53 7.92 0.77
N GLY A 157 -8.50 7.03 0.54
CA GLY A 157 -9.75 7.36 -0.15
C GLY A 157 -9.76 7.14 -1.67
N GLN A 158 -8.63 6.78 -2.29
CA GLN A 158 -8.62 6.36 -3.69
C GLN A 158 -8.79 4.84 -3.79
N LEU A 159 -9.86 4.40 -4.44
CA LEU A 159 -10.08 2.97 -4.70
C LEU A 159 -8.92 2.45 -5.56
N LEU A 160 -8.37 1.29 -5.18
CA LEU A 160 -7.39 0.58 -5.98
C LEU A 160 -7.94 0.42 -7.42
N THR A 161 -7.12 0.78 -8.40
CA THR A 161 -7.51 0.65 -9.81
C THR A 161 -7.71 -0.83 -10.14
N ARG A 162 -8.88 -1.17 -10.67
CA ARG A 162 -9.21 -2.54 -11.07
C ARG A 162 -8.30 -2.97 -12.23
N PRO A 163 -7.55 -4.09 -12.11
CA PRO A 163 -6.82 -4.66 -13.24
C PRO A 163 -7.78 -5.08 -14.34
N LYS A 164 -7.28 -5.16 -15.59
CA LYS A 164 -8.11 -5.68 -16.70
C LYS A 164 -8.64 -7.08 -16.40
N SER A 165 -7.87 -7.90 -15.68
CA SER A 165 -8.21 -9.28 -15.38
C SER A 165 -7.74 -9.67 -13.98
N ILE A 166 -8.59 -10.37 -13.22
CA ILE A 166 -8.30 -10.81 -11.85
C ILE A 166 -8.69 -12.29 -11.67
N GLU A 167 -7.95 -13.00 -10.81
CA GLU A 167 -8.34 -14.36 -10.41
C GLU A 167 -9.62 -14.29 -9.57
N ALA A 168 -10.55 -15.21 -9.78
CA ALA A 168 -11.80 -15.24 -9.05
C ALA A 168 -12.09 -16.65 -8.53
N LYS A 169 -12.43 -16.75 -7.24
CA LYS A 169 -12.96 -17.98 -6.63
C LYS A 169 -14.49 -17.99 -6.73
N VAL A 170 -15.04 -19.17 -7.00
CA VAL A 170 -16.47 -19.41 -7.19
C VAL A 170 -17.04 -20.09 -5.95
N ASN A 171 -17.90 -19.39 -5.22
CA ASN A 171 -18.55 -19.90 -4.01
C ASN A 171 -20.03 -20.14 -4.30
N ARG A 172 -20.52 -21.34 -4.03
CA ARG A 172 -21.93 -21.69 -4.25
C ARG A 172 -22.66 -21.70 -2.92
N ILE A 173 -23.75 -20.95 -2.83
CA ILE A 173 -24.54 -20.80 -1.61
C ILE A 173 -26.03 -21.03 -1.90
N LYS A 174 -26.82 -21.20 -0.84
CA LYS A 174 -28.28 -21.22 -0.92
C LYS A 174 -28.85 -20.02 -0.16
N LEU A 175 -29.73 -19.27 -0.80
CA LEU A 175 -30.45 -18.13 -0.22
C LEU A 175 -31.95 -18.35 -0.41
N ASP A 176 -32.70 -18.50 0.69
CA ASP A 176 -34.16 -18.73 0.66
C ASP A 176 -34.61 -19.76 -0.42
N ASN A 177 -33.96 -20.94 -0.43
CA ASN A 177 -34.16 -22.05 -1.38
C ASN A 177 -33.69 -21.84 -2.83
N GLU A 178 -33.18 -20.67 -3.18
CA GLU A 178 -32.53 -20.43 -4.47
C GLU A 178 -31.05 -20.78 -4.39
N SER A 179 -30.50 -21.29 -5.49
CA SER A 179 -29.06 -21.52 -5.61
C SER A 179 -28.40 -20.25 -6.15
N TRP A 180 -27.27 -19.88 -5.56
CA TRP A 180 -26.55 -18.65 -5.88
C TRP A 180 -25.06 -18.91 -6.04
N ILE A 181 -24.40 -18.07 -6.82
CA ILE A 181 -22.95 -18.03 -6.97
C ILE A 181 -22.45 -16.67 -6.48
N ILE A 182 -21.44 -16.69 -5.61
CA ILE A 182 -20.64 -15.54 -5.23
C ILE A 182 -19.22 -15.73 -5.78
N PHE A 183 -18.82 -14.83 -6.68
CA PHE A 183 -17.44 -14.68 -7.12
C PHE A 183 -16.71 -13.76 -6.16
N ILE A 184 -15.56 -14.20 -5.66
CA ILE A 184 -14.61 -13.34 -4.96
C ILE A 184 -13.42 -13.16 -5.88
N GLY A 185 -13.27 -11.96 -6.43
CA GLY A 185 -12.09 -11.55 -7.17
C GLY A 185 -10.92 -11.27 -6.22
N TYR A 186 -9.72 -11.71 -6.59
CA TYR A 186 -8.49 -11.50 -5.83
C TYR A 186 -7.49 -10.69 -6.65
N TYR A 187 -6.84 -9.74 -5.98
CA TYR A 187 -5.73 -8.98 -6.52
C TYR A 187 -4.60 -8.94 -5.50
N ASN A 188 -3.37 -9.29 -5.93
CA ASN A 188 -2.20 -9.42 -5.06
C ASN A 188 -2.46 -10.28 -3.81
N GLY A 189 -3.20 -11.38 -3.97
CA GLY A 189 -3.51 -12.33 -2.90
C GLY A 189 -4.58 -11.87 -1.90
N ARG A 190 -5.21 -10.71 -2.10
CA ARG A 190 -6.28 -10.18 -1.22
C ARG A 190 -7.64 -10.16 -1.93
N PRO A 191 -8.77 -10.37 -1.21
CA PRO A 191 -10.10 -10.13 -1.77
C PRO A 191 -10.20 -8.69 -2.27
N PHE A 192 -10.73 -8.51 -3.47
CA PHE A 192 -10.70 -7.25 -4.22
C PHE A 192 -12.09 -6.80 -4.66
N GLU A 193 -12.92 -7.73 -5.11
CA GLU A 193 -14.30 -7.43 -5.51
C GLU A 193 -15.20 -8.65 -5.33
N VAL A 194 -16.49 -8.40 -5.19
CA VAL A 194 -17.53 -9.42 -5.02
C VAL A 194 -18.55 -9.25 -6.12
N TRP A 195 -18.99 -10.36 -6.69
CA TRP A 195 -20.10 -10.41 -7.62
C TRP A 195 -21.01 -11.58 -7.30
N SER A 196 -22.31 -11.35 -7.28
CA SER A 196 -23.28 -12.36 -6.90
C SER A 196 -24.40 -12.48 -7.93
N GLY A 197 -24.79 -13.71 -8.26
CA GLY A 197 -25.91 -13.97 -9.15
C GLY A 197 -26.58 -15.31 -8.85
N MET A 198 -27.82 -15.46 -9.32
CA MET A 198 -28.54 -16.72 -9.23
C MET A 198 -27.82 -17.79 -10.05
N ALA A 199 -27.76 -19.01 -9.52
CA ALA A 199 -27.21 -20.17 -10.21
C ALA A 199 -28.35 -20.87 -10.98
N ASP A 200 -28.73 -20.29 -12.11
CA ASP A 200 -29.89 -20.71 -12.91
C ASP A 200 -29.53 -20.73 -14.41
N ASP A 201 -30.26 -21.52 -15.21
CA ASP A 201 -29.99 -21.71 -16.64
C ASP A 201 -30.83 -20.82 -17.57
N MET A 202 -31.83 -20.11 -17.05
CA MET A 202 -32.65 -19.18 -17.82
C MET A 202 -32.05 -17.77 -17.80
N ASP A 203 -31.97 -17.16 -16.61
CA ASP A 203 -31.57 -15.76 -16.44
C ASP A 203 -30.32 -15.59 -15.54
N GLY A 204 -29.75 -16.71 -15.06
CA GLY A 204 -28.66 -16.74 -14.10
C GLY A 204 -27.31 -17.21 -14.66
N ILE A 205 -26.44 -17.58 -13.74
CA ILE A 205 -25.06 -18.00 -14.00
C ILE A 205 -24.98 -19.52 -14.03
N LEU A 206 -24.97 -20.06 -15.25
CA LEU A 206 -24.80 -21.50 -15.46
C LEU A 206 -23.31 -21.89 -15.44
N LEU A 207 -22.84 -22.35 -14.27
CA LEU A 207 -21.48 -22.86 -14.09
C LEU A 207 -21.45 -24.35 -13.74
N PRO A 208 -20.65 -25.18 -14.44
CA PRO A 208 -20.46 -26.58 -14.06
C PRO A 208 -19.97 -26.71 -12.61
N LYS A 209 -20.50 -27.68 -11.85
CA LYS A 209 -20.19 -27.86 -10.42
C LYS A 209 -18.70 -28.04 -10.12
N SER A 210 -17.91 -28.53 -11.08
CA SER A 210 -16.47 -28.74 -10.95
C SER A 210 -15.65 -27.45 -11.03
N VAL A 211 -16.25 -26.31 -11.39
CA VAL A 211 -15.54 -25.04 -11.53
C VAL A 211 -15.58 -24.31 -10.20
N ASP A 212 -14.43 -24.20 -9.53
CA ASP A 212 -14.25 -23.51 -8.24
C ASP A 212 -13.45 -22.21 -8.37
N LYS A 213 -12.82 -21.98 -9.52
CA LYS A 213 -12.07 -20.77 -9.82
C LYS A 213 -12.01 -20.46 -11.31
N GLY A 214 -11.62 -19.24 -11.63
CA GLY A 214 -11.39 -18.77 -12.98
C GLY A 214 -10.86 -17.35 -12.99
N LEU A 215 -11.12 -16.63 -14.07
CA LEU A 215 -10.58 -15.31 -14.32
C LEU A 215 -11.72 -14.35 -14.71
N LEU A 216 -11.90 -13.27 -13.96
CA LEU A 216 -12.85 -12.20 -14.26
C LEU A 216 -12.16 -11.10 -15.07
N THR A 217 -12.58 -10.91 -16.31
CA THR A 217 -11.98 -9.94 -17.23
C THR A 217 -12.97 -8.83 -17.57
N GLN A 218 -12.52 -7.58 -17.46
CA GLN A 218 -13.29 -6.41 -17.88
C GLN A 218 -13.16 -6.20 -19.38
N ARG A 219 -14.29 -5.95 -20.03
CA ARG A 219 -14.40 -5.53 -21.43
C ARG A 219 -15.07 -4.17 -21.50
N ASP A 220 -14.67 -3.40 -22.50
CA ASP A 220 -15.35 -2.16 -22.88
C ASP A 220 -16.05 -2.45 -24.22
N TYR A 221 -17.37 -2.26 -24.24
CA TYR A 221 -18.20 -2.40 -25.42
C TYR A 221 -18.90 -1.07 -25.68
N ASN A 222 -18.35 -0.27 -26.60
CA ASN A 222 -18.88 1.04 -27.00
C ASN A 222 -19.09 2.01 -25.82
N GLY A 223 -18.18 2.03 -24.84
CA GLY A 223 -18.26 2.89 -23.66
C GLY A 223 -19.05 2.29 -22.50
N VAL A 224 -19.59 1.08 -22.66
CA VAL A 224 -20.24 0.31 -21.59
C VAL A 224 -19.26 -0.74 -21.09
N THR A 225 -18.98 -0.70 -19.78
CA THR A 225 -18.16 -1.72 -19.12
C THR A 225 -18.97 -2.98 -18.89
N ASP A 226 -18.43 -4.12 -19.30
CA ASP A 226 -18.98 -5.45 -19.08
C ASP A 226 -17.88 -6.41 -18.58
N TYR A 227 -18.26 -7.59 -18.11
CA TYR A 227 -17.36 -8.58 -17.52
C TYR A 227 -17.58 -9.95 -18.13
N ASP A 228 -16.49 -10.70 -18.25
CA ASP A 228 -16.45 -12.10 -18.66
C ASP A 228 -15.84 -12.96 -17.58
N PHE A 229 -16.34 -14.18 -17.43
CA PHE A 229 -15.72 -15.20 -16.59
C PHE A 229 -15.13 -16.32 -17.44
N THR A 230 -13.81 -16.51 -17.34
CA THR A 230 -13.09 -17.56 -18.08
C THR A 230 -12.58 -18.63 -17.12
N PHE A 231 -12.78 -19.90 -17.46
CA PHE A 231 -12.29 -21.04 -16.70
C PHE A 231 -11.78 -22.16 -17.63
N GLN A 232 -11.11 -23.16 -17.05
CA GLN A 232 -10.80 -24.41 -17.75
C GLN A 232 -11.84 -25.47 -17.40
N ASN A 233 -12.43 -26.09 -18.43
CA ASN A 233 -13.33 -27.22 -18.19
C ASN A 233 -12.56 -28.49 -17.81
N GLN A 234 -13.27 -29.58 -17.48
CA GLN A 234 -12.65 -30.84 -17.04
C GLN A 234 -11.71 -31.48 -18.07
N ARG A 235 -11.78 -31.08 -19.34
CA ARG A 235 -10.92 -31.54 -20.42
C ARG A 235 -9.74 -30.59 -20.69
N GLY A 236 -9.58 -29.54 -19.88
CA GLY A 236 -8.52 -28.54 -20.01
C GLY A 236 -8.79 -27.45 -21.04
N TYR A 237 -9.95 -27.45 -21.72
CA TYR A 237 -10.27 -26.40 -22.68
C TYR A 237 -10.70 -25.12 -21.97
N LYS A 238 -10.19 -23.98 -22.47
CA LYS A 238 -10.65 -22.65 -22.08
C LYS A 238 -12.14 -22.50 -22.45
N THR A 239 -12.95 -22.08 -21.50
CA THR A 239 -14.37 -21.77 -21.68
C THR A 239 -14.61 -20.37 -21.10
N THR A 240 -15.37 -19.54 -21.81
CA THR A 240 -15.69 -18.17 -21.40
C THR A 240 -17.20 -18.01 -21.36
N ILE A 241 -17.70 -17.49 -20.24
CA ILE A 241 -19.06 -16.98 -20.09
C ILE A 241 -18.95 -15.48 -20.29
N GLU A 242 -19.56 -14.99 -21.35
CA GLU A 242 -19.55 -13.57 -21.74
C GLU A 242 -20.73 -12.83 -21.11
N GLY A 243 -20.51 -11.56 -20.76
CA GLY A 243 -21.59 -10.67 -20.31
C GLY A 243 -22.21 -11.05 -18.98
N ILE A 244 -21.41 -11.58 -18.07
CA ILE A 244 -21.85 -12.04 -16.74
C ILE A 244 -22.45 -10.89 -15.92
N SER A 245 -22.14 -9.63 -16.22
CA SER A 245 -22.75 -8.45 -15.57
C SER A 245 -24.27 -8.43 -15.62
N HIS A 246 -24.83 -8.93 -16.73
CA HIS A 246 -26.27 -8.96 -16.98
C HIS A 246 -26.99 -10.09 -16.25
N MET A 247 -26.23 -11.09 -15.77
CA MET A 247 -26.74 -12.25 -15.04
C MET A 247 -26.79 -12.02 -13.52
N PHE A 248 -26.48 -10.80 -13.07
CA PHE A 248 -26.50 -10.41 -11.66
C PHE A 248 -27.83 -9.79 -11.28
N ASP A 249 -28.39 -10.24 -10.16
CA ASP A 249 -29.64 -9.73 -9.61
C ASP A 249 -29.50 -8.27 -9.15
N PHE A 250 -30.43 -7.42 -9.56
CA PHE A 250 -30.37 -5.97 -9.31
C PHE A 250 -30.37 -5.59 -7.82
N GLN A 251 -31.05 -6.37 -6.96
CA GLN A 251 -31.17 -6.04 -5.54
C GLN A 251 -29.86 -6.36 -4.78
N ILE A 252 -29.27 -7.53 -5.03
CA ILE A 252 -28.00 -7.92 -4.41
C ILE A 252 -26.80 -7.19 -5.02
N ASN A 253 -26.86 -6.83 -6.31
CA ASN A 253 -25.79 -6.09 -6.99
C ASN A 253 -25.44 -4.75 -6.30
N THR A 254 -26.41 -4.09 -5.67
CA THR A 254 -26.16 -2.86 -4.91
C THR A 254 -25.23 -3.13 -3.71
N TYR A 255 -25.42 -4.26 -3.01
CA TYR A 255 -24.56 -4.68 -1.90
C TYR A 255 -23.19 -5.16 -2.38
N ASP A 256 -23.14 -5.92 -3.48
CA ASP A 256 -21.88 -6.31 -4.14
C ASP A 256 -21.01 -5.08 -4.43
N LYS A 257 -21.61 -4.00 -4.96
CA LYS A 257 -20.91 -2.73 -5.24
C LYS A 257 -20.36 -2.06 -3.99
N VAL A 258 -21.16 -1.97 -2.93
CA VAL A 258 -20.74 -1.37 -1.66
C VAL A 258 -19.57 -2.15 -1.07
N VAL A 259 -19.70 -3.48 -0.98
CA VAL A 259 -18.63 -4.35 -0.48
C VAL A 259 -17.40 -4.27 -1.37
N SER A 260 -17.55 -4.28 -2.69
CA SER A 260 -16.43 -4.15 -3.62
C SER A 260 -15.69 -2.83 -3.44
N ASN A 261 -16.40 -1.72 -3.18
CA ASN A 261 -15.75 -0.45 -2.87
C ASN A 261 -14.98 -0.51 -1.55
N LEU A 262 -15.53 -1.17 -0.52
CA LEU A 262 -14.79 -1.40 0.73
C LEU A 262 -13.56 -2.28 0.52
N LEU A 263 -13.65 -3.36 -0.26
CA LEU A 263 -12.53 -4.25 -0.56
C LEU A 263 -11.43 -3.60 -1.42
N ARG A 264 -11.81 -2.64 -2.28
CA ARG A 264 -10.86 -1.84 -3.06
C ARG A 264 -10.28 -0.66 -2.28
N SER A 265 -10.79 -0.38 -1.08
CA SER A 265 -10.20 0.61 -0.19
C SER A 265 -9.00 0.02 0.56
N ASP A 266 -8.10 0.86 1.05
CA ASP A 266 -6.97 0.40 1.87
C ASP A 266 -7.38 0.16 3.33
N VAL A 267 -8.47 -0.59 3.53
CA VAL A 267 -9.01 -0.93 4.84
C VAL A 267 -8.74 -2.40 5.13
N HIS A 268 -8.35 -2.71 6.37
CA HIS A 268 -8.09 -4.08 6.78
C HIS A 268 -9.35 -4.95 6.68
N LEU A 269 -9.22 -6.19 6.22
CA LEU A 269 -10.36 -7.08 5.97
C LEU A 269 -11.23 -7.29 7.22
N SER A 270 -10.64 -7.34 8.42
CA SER A 270 -11.38 -7.46 9.68
C SER A 270 -12.28 -6.25 9.97
N VAL A 271 -11.87 -5.04 9.55
CA VAL A 271 -12.68 -3.83 9.70
C VAL A 271 -13.83 -3.88 8.68
N ILE A 272 -13.56 -4.32 7.45
CA ILE A 272 -14.56 -4.50 6.41
C ILE A 272 -15.62 -5.53 6.86
N THR A 273 -15.22 -6.72 7.33
CA THR A 273 -16.17 -7.74 7.79
C THR A 273 -16.98 -7.26 8.98
N SER A 274 -16.36 -6.57 9.94
CA SER A 274 -17.09 -5.96 11.07
C SER A 274 -18.09 -4.89 10.62
N THR A 275 -17.75 -4.11 9.58
CA THR A 275 -18.65 -3.09 9.03
C THR A 275 -19.84 -3.75 8.35
N ILE A 276 -19.60 -4.77 7.52
CA ILE A 276 -20.66 -5.55 6.84
C ILE A 276 -21.59 -6.21 7.88
N GLN A 277 -21.02 -6.75 8.96
CA GLN A 277 -21.77 -7.41 10.04
C GLN A 277 -22.70 -6.43 10.78
N ASN A 278 -22.29 -5.18 10.93
CA ASN A 278 -23.04 -4.14 11.64
C ASN A 278 -24.07 -3.40 10.75
N LEU A 279 -24.19 -3.74 9.46
CA LEU A 279 -25.20 -3.15 8.59
C LEU A 279 -26.61 -3.61 9.01
N THR A 280 -27.49 -2.65 9.31
CA THR A 280 -28.91 -2.92 9.54
C THR A 280 -29.58 -3.26 8.20
N ILE A 281 -29.90 -4.53 7.99
CA ILE A 281 -30.57 -5.02 6.80
C ILE A 281 -31.93 -5.61 7.17
N GLU A 282 -33.00 -4.97 6.68
CA GLU A 282 -34.39 -5.41 6.91
C GLU A 282 -34.72 -6.67 6.10
N ASN A 283 -34.25 -6.76 4.86
CA ASN A 283 -34.52 -7.89 3.97
C ASN A 283 -33.76 -9.16 4.43
N LYS A 284 -34.51 -10.23 4.71
CA LYS A 284 -33.98 -11.52 5.20
C LYS A 284 -32.98 -12.18 4.22
N LYS A 285 -33.24 -12.13 2.91
CA LYS A 285 -32.37 -12.69 1.88
C LYS A 285 -31.02 -11.97 1.86
N HIS A 286 -31.05 -10.64 1.95
CA HIS A 286 -29.83 -9.81 1.98
C HIS A 286 -29.02 -10.03 3.25
N ARG A 287 -29.69 -10.21 4.40
CA ARG A 287 -29.00 -10.56 5.66
C ARG A 287 -28.30 -11.92 5.55
N SER A 288 -28.98 -12.92 4.99
CA SER A 288 -28.41 -14.24 4.75
C SER A 288 -27.24 -14.19 3.77
N TRP A 289 -27.31 -13.32 2.76
CA TRP A 289 -26.20 -13.06 1.84
C TRP A 289 -24.99 -12.44 2.56
N ASN A 290 -25.19 -11.43 3.42
CA ASN A 290 -24.12 -10.83 4.23
C ASN A 290 -23.42 -11.86 5.12
N GLU A 291 -24.17 -12.69 5.83
CA GLU A 291 -23.64 -13.75 6.70
C GLU A 291 -22.76 -14.73 5.90
N LYS A 292 -23.25 -15.19 4.74
CA LYS A 292 -22.52 -16.09 3.86
C LYS A 292 -21.26 -15.45 3.27
N LEU A 293 -21.33 -14.17 2.92
CA LEU A 293 -20.17 -13.44 2.40
C LEU A 293 -19.07 -13.32 3.46
N ILE A 294 -19.43 -12.98 4.71
CA ILE A 294 -18.46 -12.90 5.82
C ILE A 294 -17.78 -14.26 6.03
N GLU A 295 -18.55 -15.36 6.08
CA GLU A 295 -18.03 -16.73 6.17
C GLU A 295 -17.04 -17.09 5.03
N ILE A 296 -17.23 -16.51 3.84
CA ILE A 296 -16.35 -16.74 2.69
C ILE A 296 -15.07 -15.90 2.81
N LEU A 297 -15.17 -14.64 3.25
CA LEU A 297 -14.04 -13.72 3.35
C LEU A 297 -13.09 -14.08 4.50
N GLU A 298 -13.59 -14.72 5.56
CA GLU A 298 -12.80 -15.11 6.73
C GLU A 298 -12.09 -16.48 6.61
N LYS A 299 -12.30 -17.20 5.49
CA LYS A 299 -11.64 -18.48 5.17
C LYS A 299 -10.32 -18.30 4.43
#